data_AF-A0A9P5ZGY8-F1
#
_entry.id   AF-A0A9P5ZGY8-F1
#
_cell.length_a   1.000
_cell.length_b   1.000
_cell.length_c   1.000
_cell.angle_alpha   90.00
_cell.angle_beta   90.00
_cell.angle_gamma   90.00
#
_symmetry.space_group_name_H-M   'P 1'
#
loop_
_entity.id
_entity.type
_entity.pdbx_description
1 polymer ?
#
loop_
_entity_poly.entity_id
_entity_poly.type
_entity_poly.pdbx_seq_one_letter_code
_entity_poly.pdbx_strand_id
1 'polypeptide(L)' 'PSSQELELPIAMVSLAATVIHASLVKWDNNTQKTRTFRAEEYQDIYEGHKAFLESLKAERVKFFHKIMHGLYETVAYVAP' A
#
# COMPACT_ATOMS: atom_id res chain seq x y z
N PRO A 1 20.23 5.94 -4.07
CA PRO A 1 19.12 6.86 -3.74
C PRO A 1 19.68 8.20 -3.27
N SER A 2 19.49 9.23 -4.09
CA SER A 2 19.77 10.61 -3.68
C SER A 2 18.61 11.12 -2.81
N SER A 3 18.84 12.05 -1.88
CA SER A 3 17.80 12.55 -0.96
C SER A 3 16.70 13.40 -1.65
N GLN A 4 16.55 13.28 -2.97
CA GLN A 4 15.69 14.11 -3.82
C GLN A 4 14.65 13.29 -4.62
N GLU A 5 14.68 11.96 -4.54
CA GLU A 5 13.69 11.11 -5.20
C GLU A 5 12.33 11.25 -4.48
N LEU A 6 11.28 11.56 -5.24
CA LEU A 6 9.92 11.68 -4.71
C LEU A 6 9.35 10.29 -4.42
N GLU A 7 8.70 10.15 -3.27
CA GLU A 7 8.19 8.87 -2.78
C GLU A 7 6.74 9.00 -2.34
N LEU A 8 5.98 7.93 -2.52
CA LEU A 8 4.66 7.87 -1.90
C LEU A 8 4.79 7.78 -0.38
N PRO A 9 3.90 8.43 0.39
CA PRO A 9 3.86 8.24 1.83
C PRO A 9 3.48 6.81 2.21
N ILE A 10 4.08 6.28 3.29
CA ILE A 10 3.75 4.95 3.84
C ILE A 10 2.24 4.80 4.03
N ALA A 11 1.58 5.79 4.64
CA ALA A 11 0.14 5.76 4.88
C ALA A 11 -0.69 5.57 3.60
N MET A 12 -0.29 6.18 2.48
CA MET A 12 -1.00 6.07 1.21
C MET A 12 -0.86 4.65 0.63
N VAL A 13 0.34 4.09 0.67
CA VAL A 13 0.60 2.73 0.18
C VAL A 13 -0.08 1.70 1.07
N SER A 14 -0.06 1.87 2.39
CA SER A 14 -0.79 1.02 3.33
C SER A 14 -2.29 1.03 3.05
N LEU A 15 -2.88 2.21 2.81
CA LEU A 15 -4.30 2.32 2.47
C LEU A 15 -4.64 1.58 1.17
N ALA A 16 -3.84 1.78 0.12
CA ALA A 16 -4.04 1.10 -1.16
C ALA A 16 -3.93 -0.44 -1.00
N ALA A 17 -2.93 -0.92 -0.26
CA ALA A 17 -2.76 -2.33 0.04
C ALA A 17 -3.97 -2.89 0.82
N THR A 18 -4.50 -2.16 1.79
CA THR A 18 -5.70 -2.55 2.54
C THR A 18 -6.93 -2.66 1.64
N VAL A 19 -7.13 -1.73 0.70
CA VAL A 19 -8.26 -1.78 -0.25
C VAL A 19 -8.12 -2.98 -1.20
N ILE A 20 -6.90 -3.27 -1.66
CA ILE A 20 -6.61 -4.47 -2.47
C ILE A 20 -6.91 -5.73 -1.67
N HIS A 21 -6.42 -5.81 -0.42
CA HIS A 21 -6.69 -6.94 0.47
C HIS A 21 -8.21 -7.16 0.65
N ALA A 22 -8.96 -6.10 0.94
CA ALA A 22 -10.41 -6.17 1.08
C ALA A 22 -11.10 -6.68 -0.19
N SER A 23 -10.57 -6.35 -1.37
CA SER A 23 -11.09 -6.81 -2.66
C SER A 23 -10.79 -8.28 -2.91
N LEU A 24 -9.62 -8.78 -2.49
CA LEU A 24 -9.23 -10.19 -2.58
C LEU A 24 -10.05 -11.07 -1.65
N VAL A 25 -10.27 -10.65 -0.39
CA VAL A 25 -11.09 -11.37 0.59
C VAL A 25 -12.54 -11.53 0.11
N LYS A 26 -13.07 -10.56 -0.64
CA LYS A 26 -14.40 -10.69 -1.26
C LYS A 26 -14.48 -11.79 -2.31
N TRP A 27 -13.36 -12.10 -2.98
CA TRP A 27 -13.31 -13.07 -4.06
C TRP A 27 -13.20 -14.52 -3.56
N ASP A 28 -12.59 -14.74 -2.40
CA ASP A 28 -12.32 -16.07 -1.83
C ASP A 28 -13.60 -16.85 -1.44
N ASN A 29 -14.68 -16.15 -1.10
CA ASN A 29 -15.92 -16.79 -0.64
C ASN A 29 -16.89 -17.27 -1.75
N ASN A 30 -16.44 -17.29 -3.01
CA ASN A 30 -17.16 -17.76 -4.22
C ASN A 30 -18.62 -17.26 -4.38
N THR A 31 -18.96 -16.19 -3.65
CA THR A 31 -20.22 -15.48 -3.66
C THR A 31 -19.83 -14.01 -3.61
N GLN A 32 -20.17 -13.24 -4.65
CA GLN A 32 -20.04 -11.79 -4.64
C GLN A 32 -20.96 -11.22 -3.55
N LYS A 33 -20.52 -11.28 -2.29
CA LYS A 33 -21.13 -10.45 -1.26
C LYS A 33 -20.63 -9.05 -1.53
N THR A 34 -21.56 -8.17 -1.88
CA THR A 34 -21.38 -6.73 -1.97
C THR A 34 -21.04 -6.18 -0.58
N ARG A 35 -19.89 -6.55 -0.02
CA ARG A 35 -19.39 -5.93 1.20
C ARG A 35 -18.81 -4.59 0.79
N THR A 36 -19.43 -3.50 1.22
CA THR A 36 -18.83 -2.18 1.13
C THR A 36 -17.54 -2.19 1.96
N PHE A 37 -16.48 -1.53 1.48
CA PHE A 37 -15.28 -1.35 2.29
C PHE A 37 -15.65 -0.61 3.59
N ARG A 38 -15.23 -1.15 4.73
CA ARG A 38 -15.42 -0.55 6.05
C ARG A 38 -14.07 -0.36 6.70
N ALA A 39 -13.71 0.89 6.97
CA ALA A 39 -12.40 1.22 7.51
C ALA A 39 -12.15 0.52 8.87
N GLU A 40 -13.20 0.35 9.67
CA GLU A 40 -13.11 -0.29 10.99
C GLU A 40 -12.83 -1.80 10.88
N GLU A 41 -13.31 -2.46 9.83
CA GLU A 41 -13.12 -3.90 9.61
C GLU A 41 -11.69 -4.23 9.16
N TYR A 42 -11.01 -3.27 8.53
CA TYR A 42 -9.67 -3.46 7.97
C TYR A 42 -8.59 -2.64 8.68
N GLN A 43 -8.89 -2.07 9.85
CA GLN A 43 -7.93 -1.26 10.63
C GLN A 43 -6.69 -2.08 10.98
N ASP A 44 -6.84 -3.30 11.48
CA ASP A 44 -5.70 -4.16 11.84
C ASP A 44 -4.85 -4.51 10.62
N ILE A 45 -5.48 -4.67 9.45
CA ILE A 45 -4.78 -4.94 8.19
C ILE A 45 -3.99 -3.71 7.74
N TYR A 46 -4.57 -2.51 7.85
CA TYR A 46 -3.88 -1.26 7.57
C TYR A 46 -2.67 -1.06 8.50
N GLU A 47 -2.84 -1.23 9.81
CA GLU A 47 -1.73 -1.11 10.77
C GLU A 47 -0.65 -2.17 10.53
N GLY A 48 -1.04 -3.39 10.14
CA GLY A 48 -0.09 -4.43 9.71
C GLY A 48 0.74 -4.02 8.49
N HIS A 49 0.10 -3.48 7.44
CA HIS A 49 0.82 -2.98 6.27
C HIS A 49 1.75 -1.80 6.60
N LYS A 50 1.29 -0.88 7.44
CA LYS A 50 2.10 0.25 7.90
C LYS A 50 3.33 -0.23 8.69
N ALA A 51 3.14 -1.10 9.68
CA ALA A 51 4.23 -1.66 10.47
C ALA A 51 5.27 -2.40 9.61
N PHE A 52 4.81 -3.15 8.60
CA PHE A 52 5.69 -3.80 7.63
C PHE A 52 6.54 -2.80 6.81
N LEU A 53 5.94 -1.71 6.33
CA LEU A 53 6.69 -0.70 5.58
C LEU A 53 7.66 0.08 6.45
N GLU A 54 7.30 0.36 7.71
CA GLU A 54 8.19 0.97 8.70
C GLU A 54 9.39 0.07 9.03
N SER A 55 9.17 -1.24 9.23
CA SER A 55 10.27 -2.19 9.45
C SER A 55 11.15 -2.33 8.21
N LEU A 56 10.55 -2.37 7.01
CA LEU A 56 11.29 -2.43 5.76
C LEU A 56 12.17 -1.19 5.55
N LYS A 57 11.68 -0.01 5.93
CA LYS A 57 12.46 1.23 5.91
C LYS A 57 13.65 1.18 6.87
N ALA A 58 13.45 0.64 8.07
CA ALA A 58 14.51 0.50 9.08
C ALA A 58 15.57 -0.53 8.70
N GLU A 59 15.16 -1.69 8.17
CA GLU A 59 16.05 -2.82 7.91
C GLU A 59 16.69 -2.78 6.51
N ARG A 60 15.95 -2.26 5.50
CA ARG A 60 16.31 -2.36 4.08
C ARG A 60 16.02 -1.06 3.34
N VAL A 61 16.51 0.05 3.88
CA VAL A 61 16.27 1.43 3.39
C VAL A 61 16.43 1.61 1.87
N LYS A 62 17.47 1.03 1.24
CA LYS A 62 17.66 1.13 -0.22
C LYS A 62 16.54 0.46 -1.02
N PHE A 63 16.07 -0.69 -0.55
CA PHE A 63 14.99 -1.44 -1.19
C PHE A 63 13.65 -0.75 -0.96
N PHE A 64 13.41 -0.24 0.25
CA PHE A 64 12.27 0.60 0.57
C PHE A 64 12.17 1.79 -0.40
N HIS A 65 13.23 2.60 -0.51
CA HIS A 65 13.25 3.76 -1.41
C HIS A 65 12.98 3.37 -2.87
N LYS A 66 13.60 2.29 -3.35
CA LYS A 66 13.35 1.77 -4.70
C LYS A 66 11.87 1.43 -4.94
N ILE A 67 11.20 0.81 -3.97
CA ILE A 67 9.77 0.49 -4.09
C ILE A 67 8.93 1.78 -4.07
N MET A 68 9.12 2.64 -3.07
CA MET A 68 8.24 3.80 -2.87
C MET A 68 8.40 4.84 -3.99
N HIS A 69 9.62 5.02 -4.49
CA HIS A 69 9.91 5.87 -5.64
C HIS A 69 9.35 5.27 -6.95
N GLY A 70 9.55 3.97 -7.18
CA GLY A 70 8.99 3.31 -8.37
C GLY A 70 7.45 3.35 -8.41
N LEU A 71 6.80 3.23 -7.25
CA LEU A 71 5.35 3.45 -7.13
C LEU A 71 4.98 4.90 -7.46
N TYR A 72 5.72 5.88 -6.94
CA TYR A 72 5.52 7.29 -7.26
C TYR A 72 5.61 7.54 -8.77
N GLU A 73 6.66 7.08 -9.44
CA GLU A 73 6.83 7.25 -10.89
C GLU A 73 5.68 6.61 -11.68
N THR A 74 5.24 5.42 -11.27
CA THR A 74 4.16 4.69 -11.94
C THR A 74 2.83 5.44 -11.88
N VAL A 75 2.52 6.09 -10.74
CA VAL A 75 1.23 6.81 -10.58
C VAL A 75 1.31 8.28 -11.00
N ALA A 76 2.49 8.90 -10.91
CA ALA A 76 2.71 10.26 -11.37
C ALA A 76 2.77 10.37 -12.89
N TYR A 77 3.03 9.26 -13.59
CA TYR A 77 2.93 9.20 -15.05
C TYR A 77 1.47 9.30 -15.49
N VAL A 78 0.98 10.54 -15.58
CA VAL A 78 -0.22 10.90 -16.33
C VAL A 78 0.25 11.17 -17.76
N ALA A 79 -0.25 10.39 -18.72
CA ALA A 79 0.04 10.60 -20.14
C ALA A 79 -0.32 12.05 -20.55
N PRO A 80 0.45 12.67 -21.49
CA PRO A 80 0.15 14.00 -22.00
C PRO A 80 -1.21 14.09 -22.70
#